data_AF-A0A059BF12-F1
#
_entry.id   AF-A0A059BF12-F1
#
_cell.length_a   1.000
_cell.length_b   1.000
_cell.length_c   1.000
_cell.angle_alpha   90.00
_cell.angle_beta   90.00
_cell.angle_gamma   90.00
#
_symmetry.space_group_name_H-M   'P 1'
#
loop_
_entity.id
_entity.type
_entity.pdbx_description
1 polymer ?
#
loop_
_entity_poly.entity_id
_entity_poly.type
_entity_poly.pdbx_seq_one_letter_code
_entity_poly.pdbx_strand_id
1 'polypeptide(L)'
;MERPSSSICRVSGDHHAGLLCHYLLQNGSAQYVFLDIYEGCYVGVNQYRSFHAEMNAHICASCNGLILITLPSANGLSYHTYDLFAKQCVSLPQPQITRRSIGTALAFDGQCYQVVRVFRVEAKSVTANNPLASSEEDDWLEMEIFSSETGMWSHYCPLIRLPPELPKLSTAPLFANGAIHWEVGGYLLMCNLSQRNCKLIRLPNQSPNWTWHTMTFGQCLWESEGLVRYCYSNIEGIHTWALLKGQDHGSCPDYSSCDIASFEWTLVHSIKHETLISRNPDVFRRLESLVHTVKHETLLSHRADVFTKLEQNRYYFSLLNWKPYFISPCGYSSVLKVIYLRLPGVIVSYDPSTQILSEICTFECPNLDFHCCSVFVVDYHLQGESRMEDAGSSRGKKELVHLPLADMIVQKNSNENCK
;
A
#
# COMPACT_ATOMS: atom_id res chain seq x y z
N MET A 1 35.24 -9.80 -34.39
CA MET A 1 34.03 -9.03 -34.08
C MET A 1 32.90 -10.02 -33.91
N GLU A 2 32.72 -10.50 -32.68
CA GLU A 2 31.65 -11.41 -32.30
C GLU A 2 30.65 -10.63 -31.44
N ARG A 3 29.36 -10.78 -31.73
CA ARG A 3 28.27 -10.15 -30.98
C ARG A 3 28.20 -10.80 -29.59
N PRO A 4 28.09 -10.05 -28.48
CA PRO A 4 27.78 -10.65 -27.20
C PRO A 4 26.32 -11.11 -27.22
N SER A 5 26.12 -12.42 -27.12
CA SER A 5 24.84 -13.05 -26.86
C SER A 5 24.35 -12.63 -25.48
N SER A 6 23.22 -11.93 -25.42
CA SER A 6 22.48 -11.66 -24.20
C SER A 6 21.86 -12.96 -23.69
N SER A 7 22.62 -13.74 -22.92
CA SER A 7 22.06 -14.81 -22.10
C SER A 7 21.30 -14.17 -20.95
N ILE A 8 19.97 -14.19 -21.04
CA ILE A 8 19.08 -13.98 -19.90
C ILE A 8 19.45 -15.05 -18.87
N CYS A 9 20.16 -14.64 -17.82
CA CYS A 9 20.33 -15.45 -16.62
C CYS A 9 18.95 -15.74 -16.04
N ARG A 10 18.38 -16.91 -16.34
CA ARG A 10 17.39 -17.54 -15.49
C ARG A 10 18.11 -17.96 -14.22
N VAL A 11 18.23 -17.04 -13.27
CA VAL A 11 18.58 -17.39 -11.89
C VAL A 11 17.36 -18.15 -11.36
N SER A 12 17.47 -19.47 -11.32
CA SER A 12 16.49 -20.38 -10.71
C SER A 12 16.57 -20.28 -9.18
N GLY A 13 16.36 -19.08 -8.66
CA GLY A 13 16.03 -18.89 -7.26
C GLY A 13 14.52 -19.02 -7.11
N ASP A 14 14.06 -19.80 -6.14
CA ASP A 14 12.65 -19.86 -5.77
C ASP A 14 12.27 -18.46 -5.24
N HIS A 15 11.70 -17.64 -6.12
CA HIS A 15 11.12 -16.37 -5.73
C HIS A 15 9.82 -16.70 -5.01
N HIS A 16 9.63 -16.12 -3.83
CA HIS A 16 8.45 -16.34 -3.01
C HIS A 16 7.66 -15.05 -2.88
N ALA A 17 6.35 -15.20 -2.73
CA ALA A 17 5.44 -14.11 -2.44
C ALA A 17 4.82 -14.32 -1.06
N GLY A 18 4.68 -13.24 -0.32
CA GLY A 18 3.96 -13.25 0.95
C GLY A 18 3.13 -12.00 1.16
N LEU A 19 2.19 -12.08 2.08
CA LEU A 19 1.43 -10.94 2.58
C LEU A 19 1.68 -10.79 4.07
N LEU A 20 2.10 -9.60 4.47
CA LEU A 20 2.09 -9.21 5.87
C LEU A 20 0.76 -8.50 6.17
N CYS A 21 -0.07 -9.16 6.97
CA CYS A 21 -1.31 -8.60 7.49
C CYS A 21 -1.05 -8.00 8.88
N HIS A 22 -1.33 -6.71 9.02
CA HIS A 22 -1.26 -5.99 10.30
C HIS A 22 -2.66 -5.74 10.83
N TYR A 23 -2.95 -6.28 12.02
CA TYR A 23 -4.24 -6.17 12.71
C TYR A 23 -4.09 -5.43 14.04
N LEU A 24 -4.89 -4.39 14.26
CA LEU A 24 -4.90 -3.63 15.51
C LEU A 24 -6.04 -4.10 16.42
N LEU A 25 -5.70 -4.52 17.64
CA LEU A 25 -6.63 -5.03 18.62
C LEU A 25 -7.23 -3.90 19.47
N GLN A 26 -8.43 -4.14 20.03
CA GLN A 26 -9.16 -3.14 20.84
C GLN A 26 -8.41 -2.73 22.12
N ASN A 27 -7.59 -3.61 22.67
CA ASN A 27 -6.72 -3.33 23.81
C ASN A 27 -5.52 -2.43 23.45
N GLY A 28 -5.38 -2.04 22.18
CA GLY A 28 -4.28 -1.22 21.67
C GLY A 28 -3.03 -2.01 21.26
N SER A 29 -3.02 -3.34 21.39
CA SER A 29 -1.91 -4.18 20.90
C SER A 29 -2.06 -4.44 19.40
N ALA A 30 -0.97 -4.81 18.75
CA ALA A 30 -0.93 -5.06 17.31
C ALA A 30 -0.42 -6.47 16.99
N GLN A 31 -1.03 -7.09 16.00
CA GLN A 31 -0.63 -8.40 15.48
C GLN A 31 -0.17 -8.28 14.03
N TYR A 32 0.90 -9.00 13.71
CA TYR A 32 1.51 -9.06 12.40
C TYR A 32 1.56 -10.50 11.95
N VAL A 33 0.68 -10.88 11.01
CA VAL A 33 0.60 -12.23 10.48
C VAL A 33 1.21 -12.25 9.09
N PHE A 34 2.27 -13.03 8.93
CA PHE A 34 2.88 -13.27 7.63
C PHE A 34 2.25 -14.51 6.99
N LEU A 35 1.73 -14.33 5.77
CA LEU A 35 1.13 -15.38 4.97
C LEU A 35 2.07 -15.71 3.82
N ASP A 36 2.57 -16.94 3.77
CA ASP A 36 3.26 -17.47 2.59
C ASP A 36 2.22 -17.80 1.52
N ILE A 37 2.43 -17.29 0.31
CA ILE A 37 1.54 -17.53 -0.83
C ILE A 37 2.28 -18.35 -1.87
N TYR A 38 1.72 -19.53 -2.16
CA TYR A 38 2.25 -20.47 -3.12
C TYR A 38 1.50 -20.37 -4.46
N GLU A 39 2.07 -20.97 -5.51
CA GLU A 39 1.41 -21.11 -6.81
C GLU A 39 -0.01 -21.68 -6.67
N GLY A 40 -0.97 -21.16 -7.43
CA GLY A 40 -2.39 -21.51 -7.25
C GLY A 40 -3.08 -20.79 -6.08
N CYS A 41 -2.40 -19.81 -5.47
CA CYS A 41 -2.92 -19.00 -4.36
C CYS A 41 -3.27 -19.84 -3.11
N TYR A 42 -2.49 -20.91 -2.85
CA TYR A 42 -2.52 -21.56 -1.55
C TYR A 42 -1.82 -20.69 -0.53
N VAL A 43 -2.34 -20.65 0.68
CA VAL A 43 -1.88 -19.75 1.74
C VAL A 43 -1.48 -20.57 2.95
N GLY A 44 -0.27 -20.33 3.45
CA GLY A 44 0.21 -20.89 4.71
C GLY A 44 0.51 -19.77 5.70
N VAL A 45 0.11 -19.93 6.96
CA VAL A 45 0.51 -19.01 8.02
C VAL A 45 1.96 -19.28 8.39
N ASN A 46 2.84 -18.31 8.13
CA ASN A 46 4.23 -18.38 8.55
C ASN A 46 4.35 -17.88 9.98
N GLN A 47 4.22 -18.80 10.94
CA GLN A 47 4.37 -18.47 12.36
C GLN A 47 5.77 -17.93 12.69
N TYR A 48 6.80 -18.36 11.96
CA TYR A 48 8.16 -17.92 12.20
C TYR A 48 8.33 -16.42 11.90
N ARG A 49 7.68 -15.90 10.85
CA ARG A 49 7.74 -14.48 10.46
C ARG A 49 6.61 -13.62 11.00
N SER A 50 5.64 -14.24 11.67
CA SER A 50 4.57 -13.54 12.35
C SER A 50 5.03 -13.07 13.73
N PHE A 51 4.57 -11.91 14.18
CA PHE A 51 4.94 -11.36 15.48
C PHE A 51 3.79 -10.55 16.09
N HIS A 52 3.94 -10.21 17.37
CA HIS A 52 2.97 -9.43 18.13
C HIS A 52 3.69 -8.29 18.85
N ALA A 53 3.05 -7.13 18.92
CA ALA A 53 3.49 -5.99 19.71
C ALA A 53 2.43 -5.67 20.77
N GLU A 54 2.85 -5.58 22.03
CA GLU A 54 1.94 -5.26 23.15
C GLU A 54 1.37 -3.84 23.11
N MET A 55 1.99 -2.98 22.31
CA MET A 55 1.61 -1.58 22.14
C MET A 55 1.14 -1.30 20.71
N ASN A 56 0.55 -0.11 20.53
CA ASN A 56 -0.05 0.32 19.28
C ASN A 56 1.03 0.69 18.25
N ALA A 57 1.58 -0.34 17.62
CA ALA A 57 2.66 -0.26 16.67
C ALA A 57 2.09 -0.13 15.25
N HIS A 58 2.43 0.95 14.55
CA HIS A 58 1.92 1.23 13.20
C HIS A 58 2.98 1.01 12.15
N ILE A 59 2.67 0.23 11.11
CA ILE A 59 3.54 0.14 9.93
C ILE A 59 3.37 1.39 9.08
N CYS A 60 4.46 2.12 8.85
CA CYS A 60 4.49 3.30 7.99
C CYS A 60 4.83 2.94 6.54
N ALA A 61 5.78 2.02 6.35
CA ALA A 61 6.28 1.62 5.04
C ALA A 61 6.92 0.23 5.13
N SER A 62 7.02 -0.42 3.97
CA SER A 62 7.69 -1.71 3.79
C SER A 62 8.52 -1.65 2.51
N CYS A 63 9.72 -2.21 2.52
CA CYS A 63 10.56 -2.34 1.34
C CYS A 63 11.45 -3.59 1.46
N ASN A 64 11.28 -4.55 0.53
CA ASN A 64 12.10 -5.76 0.44
C ASN A 64 12.27 -6.52 1.76
N GLY A 65 11.19 -6.66 2.52
CA GLY A 65 11.17 -7.38 3.82
C GLY A 65 11.60 -6.55 5.03
N LEU A 66 12.11 -5.33 4.81
CA LEU A 66 12.32 -4.38 5.89
C LEU A 66 11.03 -3.58 6.14
N ILE A 67 10.60 -3.52 7.39
CA ILE A 67 9.39 -2.80 7.82
C ILE A 67 9.80 -1.59 8.63
N LEU A 68 9.21 -0.44 8.33
CA LEU A 68 9.29 0.74 9.18
C LEU A 68 8.06 0.80 10.09
N ILE A 69 8.29 0.76 11.40
CA ILE A 69 7.27 0.78 12.44
C ILE A 69 7.39 2.08 13.25
N THR A 70 6.26 2.65 13.63
CA THR A 70 6.19 3.74 14.59
C THR A 70 5.54 3.28 15.89
N LEU A 71 6.16 3.66 17.01
CA LEU A 71 5.66 3.41 18.35
C LEU A 71 5.41 4.76 19.06
N PRO A 72 4.29 4.90 19.79
CA PRO A 72 4.09 6.03 20.70
C PRO A 72 5.22 6.12 21.73
N SER A 73 5.72 7.32 21.99
CA SER A 73 6.76 7.59 22.99
C SER A 73 6.46 8.90 23.72
N ALA A 74 7.13 9.15 24.85
CA ALA A 74 6.92 10.36 25.64
C ALA A 74 7.18 11.66 24.84
N ASN A 75 8.11 11.62 23.88
CA ASN A 75 8.54 12.78 23.08
C ASN A 75 7.96 12.76 21.65
N GLY A 76 6.84 12.06 21.44
CA GLY A 76 6.20 11.92 20.13
C GLY A 76 6.28 10.50 19.58
N LEU A 77 6.59 10.34 18.29
CA LEU A 77 6.74 9.02 17.67
C LEU A 77 8.21 8.59 17.67
N SER A 78 8.45 7.36 18.12
CA SER A 78 9.74 6.68 17.91
C SER A 78 9.64 5.78 16.68
N TYR A 79 10.73 5.69 15.92
CA TYR A 79 10.79 4.92 14.68
C TYR A 79 11.69 3.71 14.89
N HIS A 80 11.25 2.57 14.38
CA HIS A 80 11.96 1.30 14.45
C HIS A 80 11.94 0.66 13.08
N THR A 81 13.06 0.05 12.70
CA THR A 81 13.10 -0.83 11.54
C THR A 81 13.10 -2.28 12.00
N TYR A 82 12.24 -3.08 11.38
CA TYR A 82 12.14 -4.51 11.67
C TYR A 82 12.46 -5.29 10.40
N ASP A 83 13.53 -6.07 10.44
CA ASP A 83 13.87 -7.02 9.39
C ASP A 83 13.07 -8.30 9.59
N LEU A 84 12.13 -8.57 8.68
CA LEU A 84 11.27 -9.77 8.72
C LEU A 84 12.06 -11.09 8.68
N PHE A 85 13.22 -11.10 8.04
CA PHE A 85 13.99 -12.32 7.81
C PHE A 85 15.04 -12.51 8.89
N ALA A 86 15.75 -11.44 9.27
CA ALA A 86 16.74 -11.49 10.35
C ALA A 86 16.09 -11.45 11.75
N LYS A 87 14.81 -11.08 11.84
CA LYS A 87 14.07 -10.84 13.11
C LYS A 87 14.73 -9.81 14.01
N GLN A 88 15.40 -8.84 13.40
CA GLN A 88 16.10 -7.79 14.13
C GLN A 88 15.26 -6.53 14.12
N CYS A 89 15.05 -5.97 15.31
CA CYS A 89 14.42 -4.68 15.50
C CYS A 89 15.50 -3.66 15.88
N VAL A 90 15.62 -2.59 15.10
CA VAL A 90 16.60 -1.53 15.33
C VAL A 90 15.85 -0.22 15.54
N SER A 91 16.05 0.39 16.71
CA SER A 91 15.53 1.72 17.02
C SER A 91 16.33 2.78 16.30
N LEU A 92 15.64 3.73 15.65
CA LEU A 92 16.26 4.85 14.99
C LEU A 92 16.48 6.01 15.97
N PRO A 93 17.51 6.85 15.77
CA PRO A 93 17.67 8.09 16.53
C PRO A 93 16.41 8.96 16.43
N GLN A 94 16.16 9.77 17.44
CA GLN A 94 15.02 10.69 17.41
C GLN A 94 15.20 11.70 16.26
N PRO A 95 14.18 11.91 15.41
CA PRO A 95 14.23 12.96 14.41
C PRO A 95 14.26 14.36 15.03
N GLN A 96 14.85 15.32 14.31
CA GLN A 96 14.96 16.72 14.67
C GLN A 96 13.62 17.45 14.53
N ILE A 97 12.83 17.09 13.51
CA ILE A 97 11.53 17.71 13.24
C ILE A 97 10.43 16.97 14.02
N THR A 98 9.86 17.64 15.02
CA THR A 98 8.84 17.07 15.92
C THR A 98 7.40 17.22 15.42
N ARG A 99 7.17 18.09 14.42
CA ARG A 99 5.83 18.26 13.83
C ARG A 99 5.37 16.97 13.12
N ARG A 100 4.06 16.85 12.92
CA ARG A 100 3.47 15.69 12.25
C ARG A 100 3.92 15.63 10.79
N SER A 101 4.50 14.49 10.38
CA SER A 101 4.77 14.24 8.96
C SER A 101 3.46 14.02 8.20
N ILE A 102 3.40 14.53 6.97
CA ILE A 102 2.30 14.22 6.05
C ILE A 102 2.48 12.83 5.45
N GLY A 103 3.73 12.36 5.34
CA GLY A 103 4.08 11.03 4.84
C GLY A 103 5.40 10.53 5.39
N THR A 104 5.59 9.21 5.38
CA THR A 104 6.86 8.59 5.78
C THR A 104 7.09 7.36 4.91
N ALA A 105 8.31 7.21 4.41
CA ALA A 105 8.67 6.16 3.47
C ALA A 105 10.01 5.50 3.83
N LEU A 106 10.21 4.32 3.27
CA LEU A 106 11.39 3.50 3.45
C LEU A 106 11.97 3.15 2.08
N ALA A 107 13.25 3.45 1.89
CA ALA A 107 14.04 2.98 0.76
C ALA A 107 15.06 1.96 1.27
N PHE A 108 15.18 0.82 0.59
CA PHE A 108 16.15 -0.21 0.94
C PHE A 108 16.72 -0.84 -0.33
N ASP A 109 18.03 -0.71 -0.53
CA ASP A 109 18.74 -1.22 -1.70
C ASP A 109 19.32 -2.63 -1.51
N GLY A 110 19.06 -3.25 -0.36
CA GLY A 110 19.59 -4.56 0.04
C GLY A 110 20.81 -4.49 0.95
N GLN A 111 21.45 -3.34 1.10
CA GLN A 111 22.58 -3.14 2.02
C GLN A 111 22.29 -2.02 3.02
N CYS A 112 21.87 -0.87 2.51
CA CYS A 112 21.56 0.31 3.29
C CYS A 112 20.11 0.71 3.08
N TYR A 113 19.48 1.15 4.16
CA TYR A 113 18.17 1.76 4.11
C TYR A 113 18.20 3.24 4.46
N GLN A 114 17.22 3.96 3.94
CA GLN A 114 16.94 5.34 4.25
C GLN A 114 15.47 5.50 4.64
N VAL A 115 15.21 6.30 5.67
CA VAL A 115 13.86 6.67 6.08
C VAL A 115 13.62 8.12 5.72
N VAL A 116 12.57 8.38 4.96
CA VAL A 116 12.23 9.73 4.49
C VAL A 116 10.92 10.15 5.14
N ARG A 117 10.96 11.25 5.88
CA ARG A 117 9.78 11.91 6.46
C ARG A 117 9.51 13.17 5.67
N VAL A 118 8.24 13.41 5.37
CA VAL A 118 7.79 14.51 4.53
C VAL A 118 6.88 15.42 5.33
N PHE A 119 7.06 16.71 5.17
CA PHE A 119 6.31 17.74 5.86
C PHE A 119 5.82 18.81 4.90
N ARG A 120 4.67 19.39 5.24
CA ARG A 120 4.17 20.61 4.62
C ARG A 120 4.69 21.80 5.41
N VAL A 121 5.18 22.81 4.69
CA VAL A 121 5.61 24.09 5.25
C VAL A 121 4.74 25.18 4.67
N GLU A 122 4.02 25.87 5.56
CA GLU A 122 3.17 27.00 5.16
C GLU A 122 4.04 28.15 4.67
N ALA A 123 3.73 28.71 3.49
CA ALA A 123 4.57 29.75 2.88
C ALA A 123 4.72 31.01 3.75
N LYS A 124 3.73 31.33 4.60
CA LYS A 124 3.77 32.40 5.63
C LYS A 124 5.00 32.34 6.53
N SER A 125 5.53 31.14 6.77
CA SER A 125 6.68 30.94 7.64
C SER A 125 8.02 31.28 6.97
N VAL A 126 8.06 31.32 5.64
CA VAL A 126 9.29 31.56 4.84
C VAL A 126 9.39 33.03 4.42
N THR A 127 8.24 33.70 4.21
CA THR A 127 8.13 35.09 3.71
C THR A 127 8.20 36.17 4.79
N ALA A 128 8.29 35.81 6.08
CA ALA A 128 8.41 36.77 7.19
C ALA A 128 9.59 37.77 7.06
N ASN A 129 10.54 37.51 6.17
CA ASN A 129 11.69 38.38 5.87
C ASN A 129 11.53 39.22 4.58
N ASN A 130 10.40 39.17 3.86
CA ASN A 130 10.25 39.94 2.61
C ASN A 130 8.79 40.43 2.39
N PRO A 131 8.47 41.69 2.77
CA PRO A 131 7.10 42.22 2.79
C PRO A 131 6.50 42.58 1.41
N LEU A 132 7.12 42.16 0.30
CA LEU A 132 6.63 42.42 -1.07
C LEU A 132 6.16 41.17 -1.84
N ALA A 133 6.16 39.99 -1.22
CA ALA A 133 5.63 38.79 -1.88
C ALA A 133 4.09 38.83 -1.92
N SER A 134 3.53 38.84 -3.13
CA SER A 134 2.09 38.82 -3.40
C SER A 134 1.39 37.59 -2.79
N SER A 135 0.12 37.78 -2.45
CA SER A 135 -0.78 36.92 -1.66
C SER A 135 -1.14 35.52 -2.22
N GLU A 136 -0.33 34.94 -3.11
CA GLU A 136 -0.46 33.54 -3.52
C GLU A 136 0.70 32.74 -2.90
N GLU A 137 0.56 32.46 -1.61
CA GLU A 137 1.53 31.73 -0.81
C GLU A 137 1.31 30.22 -1.00
N ASP A 138 1.92 29.66 -2.05
CA ASP A 138 1.97 28.21 -2.27
C ASP A 138 2.81 27.52 -1.19
N ASP A 139 2.31 26.42 -0.64
CA ASP A 139 3.04 25.67 0.39
C ASP A 139 4.22 24.89 -0.19
N TRP A 140 5.24 24.73 0.64
CA TRP A 140 6.47 24.05 0.27
C TRP A 140 6.57 22.70 0.96
N LEU A 141 7.40 21.85 0.36
CA LEU A 141 7.70 20.55 0.92
C LEU A 141 9.05 20.57 1.61
N GLU A 142 9.09 20.05 2.83
CA GLU A 142 10.31 19.84 3.59
C GLU A 142 10.44 18.34 3.90
N MET A 143 11.67 17.83 3.89
CA MET A 143 11.98 16.44 4.14
C MET A 143 13.07 16.29 5.20
N GLU A 144 12.97 15.19 5.93
CA GLU A 144 14.00 14.72 6.84
C GLU A 144 14.36 13.28 6.47
N ILE A 145 15.64 13.02 6.28
CA ILE A 145 16.14 11.77 5.73
C ILE A 145 17.14 11.17 6.71
N PHE A 146 16.80 10.01 7.27
CA PHE A 146 17.73 9.16 8.00
C PHE A 146 18.50 8.28 7.02
N SER A 147 19.80 8.13 7.21
CA SER A 147 20.61 7.12 6.50
C SER A 147 21.18 6.12 7.50
N SER A 148 20.96 4.83 7.23
CA SER A 148 21.58 3.74 8.00
C SER A 148 23.11 3.71 7.88
N GLU A 149 23.66 4.21 6.78
CA GLU A 149 25.11 4.29 6.55
C GLU A 149 25.78 5.28 7.50
N THR A 150 25.16 6.45 7.71
CA THR A 150 25.71 7.50 8.58
C THR A 150 25.17 7.45 9.99
N GLY A 151 24.06 6.74 10.22
CA GLY A 151 23.34 6.72 11.49
C GLY A 151 22.71 8.07 11.85
N MET A 152 22.55 9.00 10.89
CA MET A 152 22.19 10.39 11.16
C MET A 152 20.98 10.84 10.33
N TRP A 153 20.18 11.74 10.91
CA TRP A 153 19.15 12.48 10.20
C TRP A 153 19.76 13.69 9.48
N SER A 154 19.31 13.93 8.26
CA SER A 154 19.67 15.08 7.44
C SER A 154 18.42 15.79 6.95
N HIS A 155 18.49 17.12 6.90
CA HIS A 155 17.40 17.97 6.46
C HIS A 155 17.54 18.29 4.97
N TYR A 156 16.43 18.23 4.22
CA TYR A 156 16.37 18.52 2.79
C TYR A 156 15.05 19.22 2.45
N CYS A 157 15.11 20.40 1.85
CA CYS A 157 13.94 21.19 1.50
C CYS A 157 13.88 21.38 -0.03
N PRO A 158 13.18 20.51 -0.77
CA PRO A 158 13.00 20.70 -2.20
C PRO A 158 12.09 21.91 -2.48
N LEU A 159 12.43 22.71 -3.49
CA LEU A 159 11.61 23.84 -3.95
C LEU A 159 10.41 23.36 -4.79
N ILE A 160 9.59 22.47 -4.23
CA ILE A 160 8.36 21.99 -4.83
C ILE A 160 7.18 22.68 -4.18
N ARG A 161 6.35 23.26 -5.04
CA ARG A 161 5.04 23.80 -4.67
C ARG A 161 4.04 22.67 -4.54
N LEU A 162 3.37 22.61 -3.40
CA LEU A 162 2.29 21.67 -3.14
C LEU A 162 0.94 22.31 -3.48
N PRO A 163 -0.02 21.53 -3.98
CA PRO A 163 -1.39 21.99 -4.09
C PRO A 163 -1.93 22.48 -2.72
N PRO A 164 -2.77 23.52 -2.69
CA PRO A 164 -3.28 24.12 -1.44
C PRO A 164 -4.12 23.12 -0.63
N GLU A 165 -4.79 22.19 -1.29
CA GLU A 165 -5.53 21.10 -0.67
C GLU A 165 -4.79 19.79 -0.89
N LEU A 166 -4.13 19.29 0.16
CA LEU A 166 -3.56 17.95 0.19
C LEU A 166 -4.53 17.03 0.93
N PRO A 167 -5.38 16.25 0.23
CA PRO A 167 -6.05 15.12 0.86
C PRO A 167 -5.02 14.20 1.52
N LYS A 168 -5.48 13.48 2.55
CA LYS A 168 -4.68 12.50 3.28
C LYS A 168 -4.07 11.50 2.27
N LEU A 169 -2.77 11.28 2.35
CA LEU A 169 -2.08 10.28 1.52
C LEU A 169 -2.79 8.94 1.69
N SER A 170 -3.21 8.32 0.58
CA SER A 170 -3.99 7.08 0.63
C SER A 170 -3.16 5.85 0.24
N THR A 171 -2.08 6.05 -0.51
CA THR A 171 -1.18 4.96 -0.93
C THR A 171 -0.06 4.71 0.07
N ALA A 172 0.30 3.45 0.29
CA ALA A 172 1.59 3.12 0.89
C ALA A 172 2.72 3.60 -0.05
N PRO A 173 3.81 4.18 0.47
CA PRO A 173 4.91 4.63 -0.36
C PRO A 173 5.64 3.44 -1.00
N LEU A 174 6.11 3.64 -2.22
CA LEU A 174 6.86 2.66 -2.99
C LEU A 174 8.29 3.14 -3.22
N PHE A 175 9.28 2.37 -2.81
CA PHE A 175 10.65 2.54 -3.30
C PHE A 175 10.86 1.64 -4.52
N ALA A 176 11.15 2.26 -5.66
CA ALA A 176 11.36 1.56 -6.93
C ALA A 176 12.28 2.41 -7.82
N ASN A 177 13.09 1.77 -8.66
CA ASN A 177 13.94 2.47 -9.64
C ASN A 177 14.81 3.60 -9.02
N GLY A 178 15.29 3.42 -7.78
CA GLY A 178 16.13 4.40 -7.08
C GLY A 178 15.39 5.65 -6.58
N ALA A 179 14.07 5.67 -6.63
CA ALA A 179 13.25 6.77 -6.13
C ALA A 179 12.11 6.28 -5.24
N ILE A 180 11.71 7.14 -4.31
CA ILE A 180 10.48 6.93 -3.54
C ILE A 180 9.32 7.60 -4.26
N HIS A 181 8.20 6.90 -4.34
CA HIS A 181 6.96 7.34 -4.96
C HIS A 181 5.83 7.27 -3.93
N TRP A 182 5.06 8.34 -3.81
CA TRP A 182 3.85 8.35 -2.98
C TRP A 182 2.80 9.29 -3.58
N GLU A 183 1.53 8.98 -3.36
CA GLU A 183 0.42 9.86 -3.75
C GLU A 183 0.30 11.06 -2.80
N VAL A 184 0.31 12.27 -3.33
CA VAL A 184 0.08 13.55 -2.63
C VAL A 184 -0.90 14.38 -3.44
N GLY A 185 -2.14 14.51 -2.96
CA GLY A 185 -3.10 15.46 -3.52
C GLY A 185 -3.46 15.30 -4.99
N GLY A 186 -3.59 14.05 -5.47
CA GLY A 186 -3.84 13.77 -6.88
C GLY A 186 -2.57 13.79 -7.75
N TYR A 187 -1.39 13.93 -7.14
CA TYR A 187 -0.10 13.83 -7.80
C TYR A 187 0.68 12.64 -7.24
N LEU A 188 1.55 12.06 -8.05
CA LEU A 188 2.64 11.22 -7.60
C LEU A 188 3.83 12.11 -7.30
N LEU A 189 4.23 12.19 -6.04
CA LEU A 189 5.52 12.78 -5.68
C LEU A 189 6.58 11.69 -5.80
N MET A 190 7.50 11.92 -6.74
CA MET A 190 8.69 11.12 -6.95
C MET A 190 9.89 11.83 -6.32
N CYS A 191 10.64 11.14 -5.46
CA CYS A 191 11.82 11.65 -4.80
C CYS A 191 13.03 10.75 -5.10
N ASN A 192 13.95 11.23 -5.93
CA ASN A 192 15.20 10.55 -6.21
C ASN A 192 16.24 10.96 -5.14
N LEU A 193 16.60 9.99 -4.29
CA LEU A 193 17.45 10.24 -3.12
C LEU A 193 18.91 10.49 -3.49
N SER A 194 19.42 9.84 -4.55
CA SER A 194 20.82 10.00 -4.98
C SER A 194 21.04 11.35 -5.66
N GLN A 195 20.07 11.79 -6.47
CA GLN A 195 20.14 13.07 -7.18
C GLN A 195 19.63 14.25 -6.34
N ARG A 196 19.03 13.99 -5.18
CA ARG A 196 18.31 14.99 -4.36
C ARG A 196 17.39 15.85 -5.24
N ASN A 197 16.57 15.16 -6.03
CA ASN A 197 15.62 15.77 -6.92
C ASN A 197 14.24 15.21 -6.63
N CYS A 198 13.26 16.09 -6.62
CA CYS A 198 11.88 15.72 -6.44
C CYS A 198 11.06 16.21 -7.65
N LYS A 199 10.01 15.49 -7.99
CA LYS A 199 9.09 15.84 -9.08
C LYS A 199 7.67 15.49 -8.69
N LEU A 200 6.73 16.36 -9.01
CA LEU A 200 5.30 16.04 -8.98
C LEU A 200 4.83 15.64 -10.38
N ILE A 201 4.14 14.52 -10.46
CA ILE A 201 3.57 13.99 -11.69
C ILE A 201 2.07 13.85 -11.48
N ARG A 202 1.28 14.37 -12.40
CA ARG A 202 -0.19 14.30 -12.32
C ARG A 202 -0.67 12.84 -12.30
N LEU A 203 -1.58 12.45 -11.40
CA LEU A 203 -2.13 11.08 -11.40
C LEU A 203 -3.26 10.92 -12.43
N PRO A 204 -3.51 9.70 -12.94
CA PRO A 204 -4.54 9.47 -13.96
C PRO A 204 -5.97 9.71 -13.52
N ASN A 205 -6.25 9.56 -12.23
CA ASN A 205 -7.57 9.81 -11.66
C ASN A 205 -7.79 11.28 -11.25
N GLN A 206 -6.83 12.18 -11.48
CA GLN A 206 -6.98 13.58 -11.10
C GLN A 206 -7.89 14.32 -12.10
N SER A 207 -9.12 14.59 -11.69
CA SER A 207 -10.07 15.43 -12.41
C SER A 207 -10.18 16.82 -11.74
N PRO A 208 -10.13 17.93 -12.50
CA PRO A 208 -10.44 19.26 -11.96
C PRO A 208 -11.94 19.37 -11.58
N ASN A 209 -12.79 18.58 -12.24
CA ASN A 209 -14.22 18.52 -11.97
C ASN A 209 -14.48 17.28 -11.10
N TRP A 210 -14.17 17.39 -9.81
CA TRP A 210 -14.45 16.30 -8.87
C TRP A 210 -15.95 16.06 -8.79
N THR A 211 -16.36 14.81 -9.05
CA THR A 211 -17.73 14.34 -8.85
C THR A 211 -17.70 13.00 -8.13
N TRP A 212 -18.85 12.55 -7.65
CA TRP A 212 -18.96 11.22 -7.05
C TRP A 212 -18.60 10.08 -8.04
N HIS A 213 -18.64 10.32 -9.36
CA HIS A 213 -18.19 9.36 -10.39
C HIS A 213 -16.66 9.30 -10.52
N THR A 214 -15.95 10.38 -10.18
CA THR A 214 -14.48 10.43 -10.18
C THR A 214 -13.89 10.06 -8.81
N MET A 215 -14.74 9.71 -7.84
CA MET A 215 -14.29 9.23 -6.55
C MET A 215 -13.58 7.88 -6.72
N THR A 216 -12.40 7.76 -6.10
CA THR A 216 -11.62 6.52 -6.12
C THR A 216 -11.68 5.83 -4.77
N PHE A 217 -11.61 4.50 -4.79
CA PHE A 217 -11.71 3.61 -3.64
C PHE A 217 -10.47 2.74 -3.61
N GLY A 218 -9.65 2.91 -2.59
CA GLY A 218 -8.40 2.17 -2.52
C GLY A 218 -7.42 2.59 -3.61
N GLN A 219 -6.18 2.74 -3.21
CA GLN A 219 -5.12 3.08 -4.13
C GLN A 219 -3.85 2.39 -3.65
N CYS A 220 -3.08 1.88 -4.57
CA CYS A 220 -1.75 1.37 -4.25
C CYS A 220 -0.78 1.59 -5.40
N LEU A 221 0.50 1.58 -5.02
CA LEU A 221 1.64 1.65 -5.91
C LEU A 221 2.37 0.32 -5.81
N TRP A 222 2.91 -0.15 -6.94
CA TRP A 222 3.85 -1.26 -6.95
C TRP A 222 4.83 -1.13 -8.11
N GLU A 223 5.89 -1.93 -8.07
CA GLU A 223 6.84 -2.06 -9.17
C GLU A 223 6.53 -3.36 -9.93
N SER A 224 6.53 -3.29 -11.25
CA SER A 224 6.47 -4.47 -12.12
C SER A 224 7.13 -4.17 -13.46
N GLU A 225 8.04 -5.06 -13.86
CA GLU A 225 8.76 -5.00 -15.13
C GLU A 225 9.64 -3.74 -15.29
N GLY A 226 10.22 -3.27 -14.18
CA GLY A 226 11.04 -2.06 -14.11
C GLY A 226 10.21 -0.76 -14.21
N LEU A 227 8.89 -0.83 -14.01
CA LEU A 227 7.96 0.29 -14.13
C LEU A 227 7.15 0.46 -12.85
N VAL A 228 6.96 1.72 -12.46
CA VAL A 228 6.04 2.07 -11.36
C VAL A 228 4.62 1.97 -11.89
N ARG A 229 3.79 1.20 -11.20
CA ARG A 229 2.37 1.04 -11.48
C ARG A 229 1.57 1.76 -10.42
N TYR A 230 0.51 2.43 -10.85
CA TYR A 230 -0.49 3.03 -9.99
C TYR A 230 -1.84 2.40 -10.27
N CYS A 231 -2.50 1.95 -9.21
CA CYS A 231 -3.79 1.30 -9.34
C CYS A 231 -4.79 1.86 -8.34
N TYR A 232 -6.01 2.03 -8.83
CA TYR A 232 -7.14 2.48 -8.03
C TYR A 232 -8.40 1.78 -8.49
N SER A 233 -9.41 1.73 -7.62
CA SER A 233 -10.78 1.37 -8.00
C SER A 233 -11.64 2.63 -8.08
N ASN A 234 -12.65 2.64 -8.95
CA ASN A 234 -13.70 3.66 -8.99
C ASN A 234 -15.06 2.97 -9.19
N ILE A 235 -16.10 3.74 -9.54
CA ILE A 235 -17.44 3.20 -9.84
C ILE A 235 -17.44 2.21 -11.02
N GLU A 236 -16.55 2.38 -11.99
CA GLU A 236 -16.55 1.57 -13.21
C GLU A 236 -15.81 0.24 -13.03
N GLY A 237 -14.72 0.27 -12.26
CA GLY A 237 -13.83 -0.88 -12.13
C GLY A 237 -12.53 -0.57 -11.43
N ILE A 238 -11.59 -1.50 -11.57
CA ILE A 238 -10.21 -1.39 -11.10
C ILE A 238 -9.34 -1.03 -12.29
N HIS A 239 -8.54 0.02 -12.17
CA HIS A 239 -7.70 0.55 -13.25
C HIS A 239 -6.25 0.54 -12.82
N THR A 240 -5.37 0.04 -13.68
CA THR A 240 -3.93 -0.01 -13.46
C THR A 240 -3.22 0.74 -14.57
N TRP A 241 -2.39 1.71 -14.17
CA TRP A 241 -1.60 2.56 -15.05
C TRP A 241 -0.11 2.32 -14.81
N ALA A 242 0.71 2.44 -15.84
CA ALA A 242 2.17 2.40 -15.74
C ALA A 242 2.74 3.79 -16.01
N LEU A 243 3.70 4.21 -15.19
CA LEU A 243 4.45 5.44 -15.40
C LEU A 243 5.46 5.22 -16.54
N LEU A 244 5.34 6.02 -17.60
CA LEU A 244 6.21 6.00 -18.76
C LEU A 244 7.59 6.57 -18.39
N LYS A 245 8.65 5.98 -18.95
CA LYS A 245 9.99 6.58 -18.89
C LYS A 245 10.03 7.70 -19.92
N GLY A 246 10.71 8.81 -19.63
CA GLY A 246 10.69 10.03 -20.47
C GLY A 246 11.17 9.89 -21.93
N GLN A 247 11.57 8.70 -22.38
CA GLN A 247 11.91 8.40 -23.78
C GLN A 247 10.81 7.62 -24.53
N ASP A 248 9.77 7.14 -23.86
CA ASP A 248 8.77 6.21 -24.41
C ASP A 248 7.48 6.91 -24.90
N HIS A 249 7.51 8.22 -25.16
CA HIS A 249 6.34 9.00 -25.63
C HIS A 249 5.91 8.70 -27.09
N GLY A 250 6.28 7.55 -27.64
CA GLY A 250 5.93 7.12 -28.98
C GLY A 250 4.51 6.58 -29.08
N SER A 251 3.65 7.30 -29.80
CA SER A 251 2.37 6.83 -30.38
C SER A 251 1.31 6.32 -29.39
N CYS A 252 0.69 7.22 -28.63
CA CYS A 252 -0.60 6.96 -28.00
C CYS A 252 -1.74 7.19 -29.02
N PRO A 253 -2.68 6.24 -29.22
CA PRO A 253 -3.77 6.39 -30.17
C PRO A 253 -4.90 7.29 -29.64
N ASP A 254 -5.25 8.31 -30.42
CA ASP A 254 -6.53 9.05 -30.50
C ASP A 254 -7.34 9.21 -29.20
N TYR A 255 -6.93 10.16 -28.35
CA TYR A 255 -7.85 10.88 -27.47
C TYR A 255 -7.72 12.39 -27.73
N SER A 256 -8.57 12.92 -28.60
CA SER A 256 -8.57 14.33 -28.99
C SER A 256 -9.15 15.21 -27.87
N SER A 257 -8.29 15.83 -27.04
CA SER A 257 -8.45 17.20 -26.48
C SER A 257 -7.65 17.47 -25.20
N CYS A 258 -7.01 16.47 -24.59
CA CYS A 258 -6.08 16.71 -23.48
C CYS A 258 -4.66 16.88 -24.03
N ASP A 259 -3.84 17.69 -23.36
CA ASP A 259 -2.42 17.93 -23.69
C ASP A 259 -1.58 16.66 -23.41
N ILE A 260 -1.87 15.58 -24.16
CA ILE A 260 -1.41 14.20 -23.94
C ILE A 260 0.11 14.07 -24.02
N ALA A 261 0.78 15.00 -24.70
CA ALA A 261 2.24 15.07 -24.74
C ALA A 261 2.88 15.24 -23.33
N SER A 262 2.11 15.68 -22.33
CA SER A 262 2.55 15.84 -20.94
C SER A 262 2.13 14.69 -20.01
N PHE A 263 1.36 13.73 -20.49
CA PHE A 263 0.77 12.70 -19.64
C PHE A 263 1.70 11.49 -19.53
N GLU A 264 2.39 11.37 -18.40
CA GLU A 264 3.43 10.37 -18.14
C GLU A 264 2.87 8.97 -17.81
N TRP A 265 1.60 8.68 -18.13
CA TRP A 265 0.96 7.41 -17.78
C TRP A 265 0.37 6.70 -19.00
N THR A 266 0.49 5.38 -19.03
CA THR A 266 -0.24 4.52 -19.96
C THR A 266 -1.16 3.57 -19.20
N LEU A 267 -2.39 3.38 -19.70
CA LEU A 267 -3.31 2.39 -19.14
C LEU A 267 -2.79 1.00 -19.48
N VAL A 268 -2.69 0.13 -18.48
CA VAL A 268 -2.21 -1.25 -18.63
C VAL A 268 -3.39 -2.20 -18.59
N HIS A 269 -4.21 -2.09 -17.56
CA HIS A 269 -5.35 -2.97 -17.32
C HIS A 269 -6.53 -2.17 -16.80
N SER A 270 -7.73 -2.57 -17.21
CA SER A 270 -9.00 -2.09 -16.65
C SER A 270 -9.93 -3.28 -16.48
N ILE A 271 -10.39 -3.49 -15.24
CA ILE A 271 -11.25 -4.62 -14.85
C ILE A 271 -12.60 -4.02 -14.45
N LYS A 272 -13.63 -4.19 -15.28
CA LYS A 272 -14.98 -3.72 -14.96
C LYS A 272 -15.56 -4.51 -13.78
N HIS A 273 -16.25 -3.83 -12.86
CA HIS A 273 -16.90 -4.51 -11.72
C HIS A 273 -17.92 -5.55 -12.18
N GLU A 274 -18.69 -5.27 -13.24
CA GLU A 274 -19.63 -6.22 -13.84
C GLU A 274 -18.95 -7.51 -14.29
N THR A 275 -17.77 -7.40 -14.90
CA THR A 275 -16.97 -8.55 -15.33
C THR A 275 -16.42 -9.30 -14.13
N LEU A 276 -15.90 -8.59 -13.13
CA LEU A 276 -15.37 -9.19 -11.91
C LEU A 276 -16.44 -10.02 -11.18
N ILE A 277 -17.65 -9.46 -11.04
CA ILE A 277 -18.80 -10.09 -10.36
C ILE A 277 -19.32 -11.29 -11.14
N SER A 278 -19.58 -11.12 -12.44
CA SER A 278 -20.12 -12.21 -13.28
C SER A 278 -19.19 -13.41 -13.40
N ARG A 279 -17.87 -13.20 -13.35
CA ARG A 279 -16.87 -14.27 -13.37
C ARG A 279 -16.68 -14.96 -12.03
N ASN A 280 -17.03 -14.32 -10.92
CA ASN A 280 -16.75 -14.82 -9.57
C ASN A 280 -18.00 -14.82 -8.65
N PRO A 281 -19.15 -15.36 -9.11
CA PRO A 281 -20.42 -15.15 -8.41
C PRO A 281 -20.46 -15.80 -7.02
N ASP A 282 -19.68 -16.86 -6.77
CA ASP A 282 -19.65 -17.52 -5.46
C ASP A 282 -19.00 -16.66 -4.36
N VAL A 283 -17.93 -15.94 -4.70
CA VAL A 283 -17.25 -15.02 -3.76
C VAL A 283 -18.20 -13.89 -3.37
N PHE A 284 -18.87 -13.30 -4.35
CA PHE A 284 -19.78 -12.18 -4.11
C PHE A 284 -21.06 -12.60 -3.39
N ARG A 285 -21.64 -13.77 -3.70
CA ARG A 285 -22.79 -14.34 -2.95
C ARG A 285 -22.44 -14.57 -1.48
N ARG A 286 -21.23 -15.05 -1.16
CA ARG A 286 -20.79 -15.18 0.23
C ARG A 286 -20.69 -13.82 0.90
N LEU A 287 -20.04 -12.86 0.27
CA LEU A 287 -19.88 -11.53 0.86
C LEU A 287 -21.23 -10.82 1.10
N GLU A 288 -22.20 -11.01 0.21
CA GLU A 288 -23.58 -10.54 0.43
C GLU A 288 -24.14 -11.10 1.74
N SER A 289 -23.98 -12.41 1.99
CA SER A 289 -24.43 -13.05 3.23
C SER A 289 -23.76 -12.48 4.48
N LEU A 290 -22.45 -12.21 4.45
CA LEU A 290 -21.73 -11.60 5.58
C LEU A 290 -22.27 -10.19 5.90
N VAL A 291 -22.50 -9.37 4.88
CA VAL A 291 -22.98 -8.00 5.06
C VAL A 291 -24.40 -7.97 5.64
N HIS A 292 -25.25 -8.92 5.26
CA HIS A 292 -26.61 -9.02 5.80
C HIS A 292 -26.64 -9.39 7.28
N THR A 293 -25.73 -10.25 7.75
CA THR A 293 -25.61 -10.60 9.17
C THR A 293 -25.20 -9.38 10.01
N VAL A 294 -24.23 -8.59 9.55
CA VAL A 294 -23.72 -7.42 10.31
C VAL A 294 -24.74 -6.28 10.41
N LYS A 295 -25.53 -6.03 9.35
CA LYS A 295 -26.53 -4.94 9.32
C LYS A 295 -27.65 -5.11 10.36
N HIS A 296 -27.90 -6.32 10.85
CA HIS A 296 -28.90 -6.55 11.88
C HIS A 296 -28.43 -6.15 13.29
N GLU A 297 -27.13 -5.98 13.51
CA GLU A 297 -26.54 -5.75 14.84
C GLU A 297 -26.04 -4.31 15.08
N THR A 298 -25.81 -3.49 14.03
CA THR A 298 -25.08 -2.22 14.15
C THR A 298 -25.79 -0.96 13.63
N LEU A 299 -27.13 -0.93 13.64
CA LEU A 299 -27.86 0.34 13.44
C LEU A 299 -27.78 1.20 14.71
N LEU A 300 -26.78 2.09 14.74
CA LEU A 300 -26.72 3.43 15.37
C LEU A 300 -25.29 3.70 15.84
N SER A 301 -24.49 4.50 15.10
CA SER A 301 -23.48 5.41 15.68
C SER A 301 -22.53 6.04 14.65
N HIS A 302 -22.55 7.38 14.61
CA HIS A 302 -21.44 8.33 14.40
C HIS A 302 -20.59 8.31 13.12
N ARG A 303 -21.12 8.91 12.02
CA ARG A 303 -20.41 9.91 11.17
C ARG A 303 -21.36 10.54 10.15
N ALA A 304 -22.00 11.65 10.54
CA ALA A 304 -23.05 12.33 9.75
C ALA A 304 -22.51 13.42 8.80
N ASP A 305 -21.22 13.73 8.86
CA ASP A 305 -20.62 14.96 8.36
C ASP A 305 -20.07 14.86 6.92
N VAL A 306 -19.74 13.66 6.44
CA VAL A 306 -19.30 13.46 5.03
C VAL A 306 -20.45 13.02 4.11
N PHE A 307 -21.50 12.40 4.67
CA PHE A 307 -22.61 11.84 3.87
C PHE A 307 -23.83 12.75 3.73
N THR A 308 -23.99 13.78 4.57
CA THR A 308 -25.18 14.67 4.54
C THR A 308 -25.34 15.45 3.23
N LYS A 309 -24.25 15.74 2.50
CA LYS A 309 -24.33 16.32 1.14
C LYS A 309 -24.70 15.30 0.05
N LEU A 310 -24.48 14.01 0.27
CA LEU A 310 -24.82 12.93 -0.66
C LEU A 310 -26.28 12.46 -0.50
N GLU A 311 -26.90 12.70 0.65
CA GLU A 311 -28.28 12.28 0.94
C GLU A 311 -29.36 13.03 0.15
N GLN A 312 -29.04 14.15 -0.50
CA GLN A 312 -30.03 14.96 -1.22
C GLN A 312 -30.40 14.42 -2.62
N ASN A 313 -29.69 13.43 -3.15
CA ASN A 313 -29.97 12.80 -4.46
C ASN A 313 -30.60 11.39 -4.31
N ARG A 314 -31.76 11.33 -3.65
CA ARG A 314 -32.41 10.09 -3.18
C ARG A 314 -33.38 9.38 -4.14
N TYR A 315 -33.29 9.61 -5.46
CA TYR A 315 -34.16 8.92 -6.43
C TYR A 315 -33.36 8.32 -7.59
N TYR A 316 -32.50 7.33 -7.30
CA TYR A 316 -32.09 6.28 -8.26
C TYR A 316 -31.34 5.12 -7.56
N PHE A 317 -31.60 4.89 -6.27
CA PHE A 317 -30.81 3.98 -5.43
C PHE A 317 -31.62 2.74 -5.00
N SER A 318 -31.94 1.81 -5.91
CA SER A 318 -32.66 0.57 -5.52
C SER A 318 -32.21 -0.77 -6.15
N LEU A 319 -31.00 -0.83 -6.68
CA LEU A 319 -30.18 -2.07 -6.77
C LEU A 319 -28.79 -1.86 -6.12
N LEU A 320 -28.66 -0.78 -5.32
CA LEU A 320 -27.42 -0.09 -4.93
C LEU A 320 -27.02 -0.24 -3.44
N ASN A 321 -27.53 -1.25 -2.74
CA ASN A 321 -27.15 -1.51 -1.33
C ASN A 321 -25.87 -2.35 -1.18
N TRP A 322 -25.36 -2.87 -2.30
CA TRP A 322 -24.04 -3.44 -2.45
C TRP A 322 -23.27 -2.57 -3.43
N LYS A 323 -22.57 -1.61 -2.87
CA LYS A 323 -21.77 -0.65 -3.62
C LYS A 323 -20.40 -1.35 -3.89
N PRO A 324 -19.91 -1.49 -5.14
CA PRO A 324 -18.53 -1.92 -5.47
C PRO A 324 -17.40 -1.00 -4.92
N TYR A 325 -17.69 -0.22 -3.89
CA TYR A 325 -16.90 0.86 -3.31
C TYR A 325 -15.91 0.33 -2.26
N PHE A 326 -15.95 -0.98 -1.99
CA PHE A 326 -15.06 -1.64 -1.03
C PHE A 326 -14.06 -2.57 -1.69
N ILE A 327 -14.03 -2.67 -3.02
CA ILE A 327 -12.97 -3.40 -3.72
C ILE A 327 -11.79 -2.44 -3.86
N SER A 328 -10.84 -2.58 -2.94
CA SER A 328 -9.66 -1.72 -2.84
C SER A 328 -8.43 -2.51 -3.26
N PRO A 329 -7.70 -2.12 -4.32
CA PRO A 329 -6.42 -2.74 -4.60
C PRO A 329 -5.46 -2.45 -3.44
N CYS A 330 -4.81 -3.49 -2.92
CA CYS A 330 -3.88 -3.37 -1.80
C CYS A 330 -2.45 -3.81 -2.13
N GLY A 331 -2.24 -4.39 -3.31
CA GLY A 331 -0.89 -4.65 -3.82
C GLY A 331 -0.90 -5.60 -5.02
N TYR A 332 0.30 -5.95 -5.47
CA TYR A 332 0.53 -6.85 -6.60
C TYR A 332 1.77 -7.68 -6.29
N SER A 333 1.72 -8.99 -6.59
CA SER A 333 2.91 -9.83 -6.56
C SER A 333 3.45 -10.00 -7.98
N SER A 334 4.69 -9.58 -8.19
CA SER A 334 5.38 -9.75 -9.46
C SER A 334 5.68 -11.22 -9.77
N VAL A 335 5.90 -12.02 -8.71
CA VAL A 335 6.18 -13.45 -8.77
C VAL A 335 4.95 -14.23 -9.25
N LEU A 336 3.81 -14.00 -8.61
CA LEU A 336 2.56 -14.71 -8.91
C LEU A 336 1.74 -14.05 -10.01
N LYS A 337 2.06 -12.81 -10.38
CA LYS A 337 1.33 -11.98 -11.35
C LYS A 337 -0.15 -11.78 -10.99
N VAL A 338 -0.44 -11.66 -9.69
CA VAL A 338 -1.79 -11.46 -9.17
C VAL A 338 -1.91 -10.09 -8.50
N ILE A 339 -3.10 -9.50 -8.62
CA ILE A 339 -3.49 -8.28 -7.91
C ILE A 339 -4.19 -8.71 -6.62
N TYR A 340 -3.73 -8.21 -5.47
CA TYR A 340 -4.44 -8.39 -4.22
C TYR A 340 -5.49 -7.31 -4.05
N LEU A 341 -6.72 -7.75 -3.78
CA LEU A 341 -7.86 -6.90 -3.53
C LEU A 341 -8.33 -7.10 -2.11
N ARG A 342 -8.58 -6.00 -1.41
CA ARG A 342 -9.32 -5.99 -0.16
C ARG A 342 -10.79 -5.83 -0.48
N LEU A 343 -11.62 -6.70 0.08
CA LEU A 343 -13.07 -6.63 0.10
C LEU A 343 -13.52 -6.63 1.57
N PRO A 344 -14.80 -6.35 1.88
CA PRO A 344 -15.30 -6.41 3.25
C PRO A 344 -15.05 -7.77 3.89
N GLY A 345 -14.21 -7.81 4.94
CA GLY A 345 -13.90 -9.02 5.71
C GLY A 345 -13.03 -10.06 4.99
N VAL A 346 -12.53 -9.80 3.78
CA VAL A 346 -11.70 -10.75 3.04
C VAL A 346 -10.62 -10.06 2.20
N ILE A 347 -9.44 -10.67 2.15
CA ILE A 347 -8.41 -10.41 1.15
C ILE A 347 -8.49 -11.51 0.11
N VAL A 348 -8.52 -11.11 -1.16
CA VAL A 348 -8.52 -12.02 -2.30
C VAL A 348 -7.34 -11.69 -3.21
N SER A 349 -6.89 -12.70 -3.95
CA SER A 349 -6.04 -12.52 -5.13
C SER A 349 -6.91 -12.56 -6.38
N TYR A 350 -6.58 -11.73 -7.35
CA TYR A 350 -7.18 -11.70 -8.67
C TYR A 350 -6.08 -11.96 -9.70
N ASP A 351 -6.24 -13.01 -10.50
CA ASP A 351 -5.37 -13.29 -11.63
C ASP A 351 -5.95 -12.63 -12.89
N PRO A 352 -5.30 -11.60 -13.48
CA PRO A 352 -5.79 -10.93 -14.67
C PRO A 352 -5.90 -11.83 -15.90
N SER A 353 -5.11 -12.91 -15.97
CA SER A 353 -5.10 -13.83 -17.10
C SER A 353 -6.31 -14.78 -17.10
N THR A 354 -6.67 -15.31 -15.94
CA THR A 354 -7.82 -16.22 -15.79
C THR A 354 -9.10 -15.50 -15.41
N GLN A 355 -9.00 -14.27 -14.89
CA GLN A 355 -10.09 -13.45 -14.35
C GLN A 355 -10.78 -14.08 -13.12
N ILE A 356 -10.06 -14.95 -12.41
CA ILE A 356 -10.56 -15.69 -11.25
C ILE A 356 -10.09 -15.02 -9.95
N LEU A 357 -11.01 -14.93 -8.99
CA LEU A 357 -10.76 -14.55 -7.61
C LEU A 357 -10.47 -15.78 -6.75
N SER A 358 -9.43 -15.67 -5.93
CA SER A 358 -9.06 -16.65 -4.93
C SER A 358 -8.98 -15.99 -3.56
N GLU A 359 -9.82 -16.44 -2.62
CA GLU A 359 -9.75 -15.99 -1.23
C GLU A 359 -8.43 -16.41 -0.59
N ILE A 360 -7.80 -15.45 0.09
CA ILE A 360 -6.49 -15.61 0.73
C ILE A 360 -6.66 -15.70 2.24
N CYS A 361 -7.29 -14.69 2.83
CA CYS A 361 -7.63 -14.67 4.24
C CYS A 361 -8.91 -13.88 4.49
N THR A 362 -9.60 -14.21 5.57
CA THR A 362 -10.71 -13.44 6.10
C THR A 362 -10.30 -12.79 7.41
N PHE A 363 -11.00 -11.72 7.78
CA PHE A 363 -10.78 -11.03 9.03
C PHE A 363 -12.12 -10.51 9.56
N GLU A 364 -12.29 -10.58 10.87
CA GLU A 364 -13.44 -9.97 11.52
C GLU A 364 -13.32 -8.44 11.44
N CYS A 365 -14.46 -7.79 11.22
CA CYS A 365 -14.56 -6.33 11.22
C CYS A 365 -15.46 -5.92 12.39
N PRO A 366 -14.92 -5.85 13.62
CA PRO A 366 -15.70 -5.32 14.72
C PRO A 366 -16.04 -3.86 14.40
N ASN A 367 -17.33 -3.56 14.21
CA ASN A 367 -17.87 -2.21 14.02
C ASN A 367 -17.41 -1.43 12.76
N LEU A 368 -17.41 -2.07 11.57
CA LEU A 368 -17.39 -1.47 10.22
C LEU A 368 -16.36 -0.36 9.87
N ASP A 369 -15.47 0.05 10.77
CA ASP A 369 -14.38 0.95 10.44
C ASP A 369 -13.30 0.15 9.69
N PHE A 370 -13.26 0.34 8.36
CA PHE A 370 -12.47 -0.36 7.32
C PHE A 370 -10.93 -0.32 7.48
N HIS A 371 -10.41 0.00 8.66
CA HIS A 371 -8.99 0.23 8.93
C HIS A 371 -8.30 -0.90 9.70
N CYS A 372 -9.01 -1.97 10.04
CA CYS A 372 -8.50 -2.98 10.98
C CYS A 372 -7.42 -3.92 10.42
N CYS A 373 -7.22 -3.98 9.08
CA CYS A 373 -6.15 -4.76 8.48
C CYS A 373 -5.36 -3.94 7.44
N SER A 374 -4.08 -3.64 7.70
CA SER A 374 -3.16 -3.17 6.65
C SER A 374 -2.48 -4.37 6.02
N VAL A 375 -2.30 -4.36 4.69
CA VAL A 375 -1.73 -5.49 3.94
C VAL A 375 -0.54 -4.96 3.18
N PHE A 376 0.61 -5.61 3.34
CA PHE A 376 1.84 -5.30 2.64
C PHE A 376 2.27 -6.53 1.86
N VAL A 377 2.48 -6.36 0.56
CA VAL A 377 3.05 -7.41 -0.28
C VAL A 377 4.55 -7.47 -0.02
N VAL A 378 5.06 -8.67 0.20
CA VAL A 378 6.47 -8.95 0.38
C VAL A 378 6.88 -9.98 -0.65
N ASP A 379 7.47 -9.53 -1.75
CA ASP A 379 8.18 -10.41 -2.68
C ASP A 379 9.61 -10.59 -2.16
N TYR A 380 10.09 -11.82 -2.02
CA TYR A 380 11.39 -12.11 -1.42
C TYR A 380 12.09 -13.32 -2.03
N HIS A 381 13.41 -13.36 -1.87
CA HIS A 381 14.27 -14.43 -2.36
C HIS A 381 14.89 -15.19 -1.19
N LEU A 382 14.64 -16.50 -1.10
CA LEU A 382 15.33 -17.37 -0.14
C LEU A 382 16.58 -17.97 -0.80
N GLN A 383 17.76 -17.51 -0.38
CA GLN A 383 19.01 -18.19 -0.78
C GLN A 383 19.25 -19.39 0.12
N GLY A 384 19.16 -20.60 -0.44
CA GLY A 384 19.85 -21.77 0.12
C GLY A 384 19.16 -22.51 1.28
N GLU A 385 17.90 -22.21 1.62
CA GLU A 385 17.13 -23.16 2.41
C GLU A 385 16.75 -24.34 1.51
N SER A 386 17.46 -25.46 1.66
CA SER A 386 16.98 -26.75 1.18
C SER A 386 15.56 -26.90 1.66
N ARG A 387 14.59 -26.99 0.73
CA ARG A 387 13.18 -27.27 1.01
C ARG A 387 13.08 -28.13 2.27
N MET A 388 12.74 -27.52 3.41
CA MET A 388 12.38 -28.32 4.57
C MET A 388 11.08 -29.01 4.15
N GLU A 389 11.22 -30.25 3.69
CA GLU A 389 10.12 -31.15 3.30
C GLU A 389 9.21 -31.48 4.51
N ASP A 390 9.49 -30.92 5.68
CA ASP A 390 8.69 -31.05 6.90
C ASP A 390 7.43 -30.18 6.93
N ALA A 391 7.13 -29.42 5.88
CA ALA A 391 5.75 -28.98 5.61
C ALA A 391 4.92 -30.20 5.15
N GLY A 392 4.68 -31.12 6.09
CA GLY A 392 4.07 -32.41 5.84
C GLY A 392 2.72 -32.29 5.12
N SER A 393 2.63 -32.96 3.97
CA SER A 393 1.45 -33.63 3.39
C SER A 393 0.09 -32.89 3.28
N SER A 394 -0.06 -31.64 3.70
CA SER A 394 -1.32 -30.89 3.62
C SER A 394 -1.48 -30.13 2.30
N ARG A 395 -0.62 -30.38 1.31
CA ARG A 395 -0.62 -29.83 -0.07
C ARG A 395 -1.91 -30.03 -0.88
N GLY A 396 -3.02 -30.48 -0.27
CA GLY A 396 -4.27 -30.78 -0.94
C GLY A 396 -5.48 -29.93 -0.58
N LYS A 397 -5.45 -29.08 0.47
CA LYS A 397 -6.62 -28.28 0.85
C LYS A 397 -6.29 -26.80 0.95
N LYS A 398 -6.99 -26.01 0.13
CA LYS A 398 -7.05 -24.56 0.22
C LYS A 398 -7.77 -24.21 1.52
N GLU A 399 -7.02 -24.09 2.60
CA GLU A 399 -7.56 -23.66 3.89
C GLU A 399 -7.56 -22.13 3.93
N LEU A 400 -8.73 -21.56 4.18
CA LEU A 400 -8.92 -20.13 4.30
C LEU A 400 -8.39 -19.68 5.67
N VAL A 401 -7.44 -18.74 5.70
CA VAL A 401 -6.92 -18.22 6.96
C VAL A 401 -7.91 -17.24 7.57
N HIS A 402 -8.22 -17.37 8.86
CA HIS A 402 -9.09 -16.47 9.60
C HIS A 402 -8.25 -15.62 10.58
N LEU A 403 -8.34 -14.29 10.50
CA LEU A 403 -7.66 -13.34 11.39
C LEU A 403 -8.65 -12.68 12.37
N PRO A 404 -8.22 -12.28 13.59
CA PRO A 404 -6.87 -12.37 14.16
C PRO A 404 -6.52 -13.78 14.68
N LEU A 405 -5.22 -14.05 14.83
CA LEU A 405 -4.67 -15.32 15.33
C LEU A 405 -4.00 -15.16 16.71
N ALA A 406 -4.49 -14.22 17.53
CA ALA A 406 -3.80 -13.75 18.74
C ALA A 406 -3.43 -14.89 19.70
N ASP A 407 -4.37 -15.80 19.96
CA ASP A 407 -4.18 -16.92 20.90
C ASP A 407 -3.15 -17.92 20.40
N MET A 408 -3.05 -18.12 19.08
CA MET A 408 -2.09 -19.06 18.48
C MET A 408 -0.65 -18.54 18.50
N ILE A 409 -0.46 -17.23 18.42
CA ILE A 409 0.88 -16.62 18.38
C ILE A 409 1.47 -16.48 19.80
N VAL A 410 0.65 -16.15 20.79
CA VAL A 410 1.11 -15.96 22.18
C VAL A 410 1.57 -17.27 22.83
N GLN A 411 0.86 -18.38 22.59
CA GLN A 411 1.15 -19.68 23.23
C GLN A 411 2.49 -20.31 22.83
N LYS A 412 3.10 -19.91 21.71
CA LYS A 412 4.34 -20.51 21.21
C LYS A 412 5.59 -19.77 21.73
N ASN A 413 5.53 -18.44 21.81
CA ASN A 413 6.64 -17.63 22.35
C ASN A 413 6.90 -17.90 23.84
N SER A 414 5.85 -18.23 24.61
CA SER A 414 6.00 -18.65 26.01
C SER A 414 6.70 -20.01 26.15
N ASN A 415 6.55 -20.90 25.17
CA ASN A 415 7.20 -22.22 25.18
C ASN A 415 8.66 -22.18 24.71
N GLU A 416 9.06 -21.20 23.89
CA GLU A 416 10.45 -21.01 23.48
C GLU A 416 11.32 -20.33 24.56
N ASN A 417 10.72 -19.51 25.43
CA ASN A 417 11.42 -18.91 26.58
C ASN A 417 11.53 -19.84 27.82
N CYS A 418 11.03 -21.08 27.74
CA CYS A 418 11.14 -22.11 28.80
C CYS A 418 12.12 -23.25 28.44
N LYS A 419 12.98 -23.05 27.45
CA LYS A 419 14.14 -23.90 27.13
C LYS A 419 15.40 -23.06 27.12
#